data_AF-A0A952RKH3-F1
#
_entry.id   AF-A0A952RKH3-F1
#
_cell.length_a   1.000
_cell.length_b   1.000
_cell.length_c   1.000
_cell.angle_alpha   90.00
_cell.angle_beta   90.00
_cell.angle_gamma   90.00
#
_symmetry.space_group_name_H-M   'P 1'
#
loop_
_entity.id
_entity.type
_entity.pdbx_description
1 polymer ?
#
loop_
_entity_poly.entity_id
_entity_poly.type
_entity_poly.pdbx_seq_one_letter_code
_entity_poly.pdbx_strand_id
1 'polypeptide(L)'
;MTRRAMGPALVLACSLVAGRAGAAPSVAQCLDSSEQGQAMRDANKLLRARELLSTCASASCPGPVRASCGQWLKSVRERTPSVIVAVRAADDARDLTDASYRVDDGAAERVSGQPRELDPGVHAFHVRAPGHKEAEQSVVVNLGEKNRLVVVSLAPSGETTPASAAAAADAEKPPALAPLGPVPAPPSSSGFPRVPVAIGLGAVALGTLGTSIFLGLDARGDLADLRSSACGAAGTCGDGATDGIRTRLVVADVLLGTSIVAAAAAVWLWLSAPGR
;
A
#
# COMPACT_ATOMS: atom_id res chain seq x y z
N MET A 1 65.51 -24.26 53.58
CA MET A 1 65.17 -24.86 52.27
C MET A 1 64.33 -26.09 52.59
N THR A 2 63.01 -26.07 52.48
CA THR A 2 62.25 -26.33 51.24
C THR A 2 60.81 -25.82 51.38
N ARG A 3 60.34 -25.05 50.40
CA ARG A 3 58.96 -24.52 50.32
C ARG A 3 58.05 -25.59 49.69
N ARG A 4 56.94 -25.94 50.34
CA ARG A 4 55.85 -26.73 49.73
C ARG A 4 54.97 -25.80 48.90
N ALA A 5 54.96 -25.99 47.58
CA ALA A 5 54.09 -25.30 46.64
C ALA A 5 52.73 -26.02 46.57
N MET A 6 51.66 -25.27 46.78
CA MET A 6 50.26 -25.70 46.69
C MET A 6 49.82 -25.49 45.23
N GLY A 7 49.54 -26.57 44.49
CA GLY A 7 49.11 -26.50 43.09
C GLY A 7 47.62 -26.18 42.95
N PRO A 8 47.19 -25.42 41.92
CA PRO A 8 45.78 -25.08 41.74
C PRO A 8 45.03 -26.26 41.11
N ALA A 9 43.87 -26.59 41.68
CA ALA A 9 42.93 -27.56 41.13
C ALA A 9 42.23 -26.94 39.90
N LEU A 10 42.47 -27.52 38.73
CA LEU A 10 41.78 -27.18 37.49
C LEU A 10 40.39 -27.82 37.50
N VAL A 11 39.36 -27.06 37.92
CA VAL A 11 37.96 -27.48 37.83
C VAL A 11 37.47 -27.25 36.40
N LEU A 12 37.31 -28.35 35.65
CA LEU A 12 36.75 -28.35 34.29
C LEU A 12 35.23 -28.16 34.38
N ALA A 13 34.76 -26.91 34.33
CA ALA A 13 33.33 -26.58 34.32
C ALA A 13 32.71 -26.90 32.94
N CYS A 14 32.12 -28.08 32.82
CA CYS A 14 31.34 -28.49 31.65
C CYS A 14 30.03 -27.67 31.62
N SER A 15 30.03 -26.57 30.88
CA SER A 15 28.85 -25.72 30.70
C SER A 15 27.88 -26.40 29.74
N LEU A 16 26.87 -27.07 30.28
CA LEU A 16 25.72 -27.56 29.52
C LEU A 16 24.95 -26.35 28.96
N VAL A 17 25.22 -25.99 27.71
CA VAL A 17 24.36 -25.11 26.93
C VAL A 17 23.10 -25.91 26.60
N ALA A 18 22.11 -25.87 27.49
CA ALA A 18 20.77 -26.31 27.17
C ALA A 18 20.21 -25.36 26.11
N GLY A 19 20.30 -25.76 24.83
CA GLY A 19 19.62 -25.07 23.75
C GLY A 19 18.14 -24.99 24.08
N ARG A 20 17.60 -23.77 24.19
CA ARG A 20 16.15 -23.56 24.28
C ARG A 20 15.54 -24.05 22.97
N ALA A 21 15.09 -25.30 22.94
CA ALA A 21 14.12 -25.74 21.95
C ALA A 21 12.89 -24.87 22.16
N GLY A 22 12.61 -23.96 21.21
CA GLY A 22 11.39 -23.16 21.24
C GLY A 22 10.19 -24.09 21.31
N ALA A 23 9.34 -23.92 22.32
CA ALA A 23 8.11 -24.69 22.44
C ALA A 23 7.28 -24.49 21.16
N ALA A 24 6.70 -25.58 20.64
CA ALA A 24 5.78 -25.49 19.51
C ALA A 24 4.63 -24.53 19.86
N PRO A 25 4.13 -23.74 18.89
CA PRO A 25 3.03 -22.82 19.13
C PRO A 25 1.79 -23.59 19.60
N SER A 26 1.15 -23.05 20.63
CA SER A 26 -0.14 -23.52 21.12
C SER A 26 -1.26 -23.24 20.11
N VAL A 27 -2.39 -23.94 20.25
CA VAL A 27 -3.58 -23.71 19.41
C VAL A 27 -4.03 -22.25 19.47
N ALA A 28 -4.03 -21.63 20.66
CA ALA A 28 -4.39 -20.22 20.83
C ALA A 28 -3.46 -19.29 20.03
N GLN A 29 -2.14 -19.55 20.02
CA GLN A 29 -1.18 -18.78 19.24
C GLN A 29 -1.38 -18.96 17.72
N CYS A 30 -1.75 -20.15 17.27
CA CYS A 30 -2.08 -20.38 15.86
C CYS A 30 -3.32 -19.59 15.41
N LEU A 31 -4.35 -19.52 16.27
CA LEU A 31 -5.58 -18.77 15.99
C LEU A 31 -5.32 -17.26 15.99
N ASP A 32 -4.63 -16.76 17.01
CA ASP A 32 -4.23 -15.35 17.10
C ASP A 32 -3.41 -14.90 15.89
N SER A 33 -2.42 -15.70 15.48
CA SER A 33 -1.61 -15.41 14.29
C SER A 33 -2.43 -15.42 12.99
N SER A 34 -3.45 -16.28 12.91
CA SER A 34 -4.39 -16.32 11.79
C SER A 34 -5.26 -15.06 11.73
N GLU A 35 -5.81 -14.63 12.87
CA GLU A 35 -6.65 -13.44 12.98
C GLU A 35 -5.86 -12.16 12.66
N GLN A 36 -4.69 -11.98 13.29
CA GLN A 36 -3.80 -10.85 13.01
C GLN A 36 -3.33 -10.86 11.56
N GLY A 37 -3.02 -12.04 11.00
CA GLY A 37 -2.60 -12.18 9.61
C GLY A 37 -3.67 -11.72 8.62
N GLN A 38 -4.93 -12.07 8.88
CA GLN A 38 -6.07 -11.60 8.09
C GLN A 38 -6.25 -10.09 8.22
N ALA A 39 -6.23 -9.55 9.44
CA ALA A 39 -6.34 -8.11 9.68
C ALA A 39 -5.25 -7.31 8.93
N MET A 40 -4.00 -7.77 8.98
CA MET A 40 -2.89 -7.12 8.26
C MET A 40 -3.04 -7.21 6.75
N ARG A 41 -3.52 -8.35 6.22
CA ARG A 41 -3.80 -8.51 4.78
C ARG A 41 -4.87 -7.52 4.32
N ASP A 42 -5.95 -7.40 5.09
CA ASP A 42 -7.09 -6.55 4.75
C ASP A 42 -6.73 -5.05 4.87
N ALA A 43 -5.78 -4.72 5.77
CA ALA A 43 -5.16 -3.41 5.88
C ALA A 43 -4.04 -3.14 4.85
N ASN A 44 -3.80 -4.05 3.90
CA ASN A 44 -2.69 -4.00 2.94
C ASN A 44 -1.27 -3.92 3.55
N LYS A 45 -1.10 -4.32 4.82
CA LYS A 45 0.22 -4.53 5.44
C LYS A 45 0.72 -5.94 5.12
N LEU A 46 0.96 -6.18 3.84
CA LEU A 46 1.19 -7.50 3.25
C LEU A 46 2.48 -8.17 3.75
N LEU A 47 3.55 -7.42 4.01
CA LEU A 47 4.79 -7.99 4.55
C LEU A 47 4.56 -8.55 5.96
N ARG A 48 3.86 -7.80 6.82
CA ARG A 48 3.50 -8.26 8.16
C ARG A 48 2.48 -9.40 8.11
N ALA A 49 1.49 -9.32 7.22
CA ALA A 49 0.52 -10.39 6.99
C ALA A 49 1.21 -11.69 6.59
N ARG A 50 2.22 -11.63 5.69
CA ARG A 50 2.99 -12.79 5.24
C ARG A 50 3.70 -13.49 6.39
N GLU A 51 4.32 -12.73 7.29
CA GLU A 51 5.00 -13.27 8.46
C GLU A 51 4.01 -14.01 9.38
N LEU A 52 2.90 -13.35 9.76
CA LEU A 52 1.86 -13.92 10.63
C LEU A 52 1.18 -15.16 10.02
N LEU A 53 0.86 -15.11 8.73
CA LEU A 53 0.24 -16.23 8.03
C LEU A 53 1.22 -17.41 7.87
N SER A 54 2.53 -17.14 7.75
CA SER A 54 3.54 -18.21 7.73
C SER A 54 3.63 -18.96 9.06
N THR A 55 3.44 -18.26 10.19
CA THR A 55 3.40 -18.86 11.52
C THR A 55 2.22 -19.83 11.68
N CYS A 56 1.00 -19.43 11.29
CA CYS A 56 -0.16 -20.32 11.42
C CYS A 56 -0.24 -21.41 10.33
N ALA A 57 0.48 -21.24 9.21
CA ALA A 57 0.68 -22.29 8.21
C ALA A 57 1.71 -23.36 8.64
N SER A 58 2.41 -23.17 9.76
CA SER A 58 3.42 -24.11 10.26
C SER A 58 2.82 -25.48 10.63
N ALA A 59 3.63 -26.54 10.54
CA ALA A 59 3.18 -27.92 10.77
C ALA A 59 2.63 -28.20 12.18
N SER A 60 3.00 -27.39 13.17
CA SER A 60 2.53 -27.46 14.56
C SER A 60 1.09 -27.00 14.77
N CYS A 61 0.50 -26.28 13.81
CA CYS A 61 -0.87 -25.78 13.92
C CYS A 61 -1.92 -26.79 13.44
N PRO A 62 -3.19 -26.70 13.92
CA PRO A 62 -4.27 -27.57 13.47
C PRO A 62 -4.47 -27.55 11.95
N GLY A 63 -4.76 -28.71 11.36
CA GLY A 63 -4.92 -28.90 9.91
C GLY A 63 -5.77 -27.84 9.19
N PRO A 64 -7.01 -27.55 9.66
CA PRO A 64 -7.87 -26.54 9.03
C PRO A 64 -7.30 -25.11 9.06
N VAL A 65 -6.62 -24.74 10.16
CA VAL A 65 -5.96 -23.43 10.29
C VAL A 65 -4.81 -23.33 9.30
N ARG A 66 -3.96 -24.37 9.23
CA ARG A 66 -2.84 -24.41 8.29
C ARG A 66 -3.29 -24.26 6.84
N ALA A 67 -4.36 -24.95 6.45
CA ALA A 67 -4.91 -24.89 5.10
C ALA A 67 -5.37 -23.47 4.74
N SER A 68 -6.14 -22.83 5.62
CA SER A 68 -6.65 -21.46 5.42
C SER A 68 -5.49 -20.45 5.36
N CYS A 69 -4.56 -20.54 6.30
CA CYS A 69 -3.36 -19.70 6.33
C CYS A 69 -2.51 -19.87 5.06
N GLY A 70 -2.35 -21.10 4.56
CA GLY A 70 -1.64 -21.38 3.31
C GLY A 70 -2.28 -20.70 2.10
N GLN A 71 -3.62 -20.74 1.98
CA GLN A 71 -4.33 -20.06 0.90
C GLN A 71 -4.14 -18.55 0.96
N TRP A 72 -4.30 -17.95 2.14
CA TRP A 72 -4.11 -16.50 2.31
C TRP A 72 -2.67 -16.07 2.09
N LEU A 73 -1.71 -16.88 2.53
CA LEU A 73 -0.29 -16.62 2.32
C LEU A 73 0.06 -16.59 0.83
N LYS A 74 -0.54 -17.46 0.01
CA LYS A 74 -0.39 -17.42 -1.45
C LYS A 74 -0.93 -16.10 -2.02
N SER A 75 -2.15 -15.72 -1.66
CA SER A 75 -2.77 -14.46 -2.12
C SER A 75 -1.95 -13.23 -1.71
N VAL A 76 -1.44 -13.20 -0.47
CA VAL A 76 -0.57 -12.13 0.01
C VAL A 76 0.68 -12.03 -0.85
N ARG A 77 1.40 -13.14 -1.10
CA ARG A 77 2.62 -13.13 -1.93
C ARG A 77 2.38 -12.65 -3.36
N GLU A 78 1.25 -13.02 -3.95
CA GLU A 78 0.85 -12.55 -5.29
C GLU A 78 0.61 -11.04 -5.29
N ARG A 79 -0.04 -10.52 -4.24
CA ARG A 79 -0.40 -9.10 -4.07
C ARG A 79 0.73 -8.22 -3.55
N THR A 80 1.78 -8.77 -2.94
CA THR A 80 2.93 -8.00 -2.43
C THR A 80 3.72 -7.40 -3.59
N PRO A 81 3.82 -6.07 -3.75
CA PRO A 81 4.65 -5.49 -4.80
C PRO A 81 6.15 -5.61 -4.54
N SER A 82 6.95 -5.39 -5.58
CA SER A 82 8.39 -5.24 -5.47
C SER A 82 8.94 -4.13 -6.36
N VAL A 83 9.99 -3.46 -5.89
CA VAL A 83 10.69 -2.39 -6.60
C VAL A 83 12.15 -2.74 -6.79
N ILE A 84 12.73 -2.31 -7.91
CA ILE A 84 14.17 -2.32 -8.14
C ILE A 84 14.60 -0.85 -8.13
N VAL A 85 15.48 -0.48 -7.20
CA VAL A 85 15.97 0.89 -7.09
C VAL A 85 17.23 1.05 -7.91
N ALA A 86 17.23 2.02 -8.82
CA ALA A 86 18.41 2.46 -9.55
C ALA A 86 18.67 3.94 -9.23
N VAL A 87 19.94 4.30 -9.11
CA VAL A 87 20.34 5.67 -8.78
C VAL A 87 21.28 6.16 -9.87
N ARG A 88 21.01 7.36 -10.40
CA ARG A 88 21.76 7.93 -11.52
C ARG A 88 22.25 9.33 -11.22
N ALA A 89 23.40 9.70 -11.77
CA ALA A 89 23.85 11.09 -11.75
C ALA A 89 22.92 11.93 -12.65
N ALA A 90 22.56 13.14 -12.22
CA ALA A 90 21.63 13.99 -12.96
C ALA A 90 22.26 14.65 -14.21
N ASP A 91 23.58 14.72 -14.27
CA ASP A 91 24.36 15.39 -15.32
C ASP A 91 24.69 14.48 -16.50
N ASP A 92 25.19 13.25 -16.25
CA ASP A 92 25.60 12.30 -17.29
C ASP A 92 24.77 11.00 -17.33
N ALA A 93 23.73 10.89 -16.48
CA ALA A 93 22.86 9.72 -16.35
C ALA A 93 23.58 8.40 -16.01
N ARG A 94 24.84 8.45 -15.55
CA ARG A 94 25.60 7.27 -15.16
C ARG A 94 25.02 6.64 -13.89
N ASP A 95 25.01 5.32 -13.84
CA ASP A 95 24.57 4.58 -12.66
C ASP A 95 25.56 4.78 -11.49
N LEU A 96 25.04 5.18 -10.33
CA LEU A 96 25.79 5.37 -9.10
C LEU A 96 25.75 4.08 -8.26
N THR A 97 26.68 3.18 -8.49
CA THR A 97 26.74 1.86 -7.82
C THR A 97 27.05 1.96 -6.33
N ASP A 98 27.80 2.99 -5.93
CA ASP A 98 28.11 3.28 -4.53
C ASP A 98 27.01 4.10 -3.84
N ALA A 99 25.80 4.16 -4.41
CA ALA A 99 24.65 4.78 -3.77
C ALA A 99 24.01 3.85 -2.72
N SER A 100 23.36 4.47 -1.74
CA SER A 100 22.51 3.81 -0.75
C SER A 100 21.16 4.49 -0.72
N TYR A 101 20.12 3.72 -0.43
CA TYR A 101 18.77 4.22 -0.29
C TYR A 101 18.13 3.71 0.99
N ARG A 102 17.16 4.46 1.50
CA ARG A 102 16.25 4.06 2.57
C ARG A 102 14.83 4.24 2.06
N VAL A 103 13.95 3.32 2.41
CA VAL A 103 12.51 3.47 2.15
C VAL A 103 11.82 3.75 3.48
N ASP A 104 11.09 4.86 3.55
CA ASP A 104 10.47 5.39 4.75
C ASP A 104 11.47 5.46 5.94
N ASP A 105 11.07 4.98 7.11
CA ASP A 105 11.90 4.90 8.32
C ASP A 105 12.78 3.63 8.39
N GLY A 106 12.85 2.85 7.30
CA GLY A 106 13.58 1.58 7.24
C GLY A 106 15.10 1.71 7.40
N ALA A 107 15.84 0.60 7.35
CA ALA A 107 17.31 0.67 7.32
C ALA A 107 17.81 1.18 5.95
N ALA A 108 18.99 1.80 5.94
CA ALA A 108 19.67 2.14 4.69
C ALA A 108 20.29 0.88 4.06
N GLU A 109 20.10 0.71 2.77
CA GLU A 109 20.57 -0.43 1.97
C GLU A 109 21.41 0.08 0.79
N ARG A 110 22.40 -0.69 0.35
CA ARG A 110 23.17 -0.39 -0.87
C ARG A 110 22.31 -0.69 -2.10
N VAL A 111 22.49 0.09 -3.16
CA VAL A 111 21.93 -0.26 -4.47
C VAL A 111 22.56 -1.57 -4.94
N SER A 112 21.73 -2.59 -5.15
CA SER A 112 22.16 -3.95 -5.52
C SER A 112 21.52 -4.48 -6.79
N GLY A 113 20.55 -3.76 -7.36
CA GLY A 113 19.74 -4.22 -8.50
C GLY A 113 18.74 -5.33 -8.17
N GLN A 114 18.65 -5.78 -6.91
CA GLN A 114 17.70 -6.81 -6.51
C GLN A 114 16.31 -6.22 -6.21
N PRO A 115 15.23 -6.95 -6.52
CA PRO A 115 13.88 -6.55 -6.12
C PRO A 115 13.75 -6.52 -4.61
N ARG A 116 13.27 -5.39 -4.09
CA ARG A 116 12.87 -5.22 -2.70
C ARG A 116 11.35 -5.21 -2.62
N GLU A 117 10.79 -6.10 -1.81
CA GLU A 117 9.35 -6.13 -1.57
C GLU A 117 8.94 -5.01 -0.62
N LEU A 118 7.75 -4.45 -0.88
CA LEU A 118 7.16 -3.36 -0.12
C LEU A 118 5.68 -3.64 0.12
N ASP A 119 5.10 -2.95 1.08
CA ASP A 119 3.65 -2.84 1.16
C ASP A 119 3.16 -1.90 0.02
N PRO A 120 1.93 -2.05 -0.47
CA PRO A 120 1.35 -1.10 -1.41
C PRO A 120 0.98 0.21 -0.70
N GLY A 121 1.16 1.32 -1.40
CA GLY A 121 0.92 2.66 -0.85
C GLY A 121 1.98 3.67 -1.26
N VAL A 122 1.96 4.85 -0.65
CA VAL A 122 2.98 5.87 -0.86
C VAL A 122 4.19 5.55 -0.02
N HIS A 123 5.37 5.51 -0.65
CA HIS A 123 6.65 5.30 0.01
C HIS A 123 7.63 6.42 -0.34
N ALA A 124 8.41 6.85 0.65
CA ALA A 124 9.47 7.84 0.45
C ALA A 124 10.83 7.15 0.28
N PHE A 125 11.50 7.40 -0.84
CA PHE A 125 12.83 6.88 -1.13
C PHE A 125 13.86 7.96 -0.87
N HIS A 126 14.62 7.83 0.22
CA HIS A 126 15.73 8.72 0.58
C HIS A 126 17.02 8.12 0.06
N VAL A 127 17.71 8.84 -0.84
CA VAL A 127 18.87 8.31 -1.57
C VAL A 127 20.09 9.20 -1.32
N ARG A 128 21.24 8.55 -1.14
CA ARG A 128 22.53 9.18 -0.87
C ARG A 128 23.62 8.49 -1.70
N ALA A 129 24.55 9.28 -2.23
CA ALA A 129 25.77 8.77 -2.85
C ALA A 129 26.94 9.71 -2.54
N PRO A 130 28.18 9.20 -2.42
CA PRO A 130 29.36 10.05 -2.28
C PRO A 130 29.45 11.09 -3.40
N GLY A 131 29.80 12.33 -3.06
CA GLY A 131 29.92 13.42 -4.04
C GLY A 131 28.60 13.95 -4.61
N HIS A 132 27.45 13.51 -4.10
CA HIS A 132 26.12 13.93 -4.58
C HIS A 132 25.22 14.43 -3.47
N LYS A 133 24.33 15.37 -3.79
CA LYS A 133 23.31 15.88 -2.88
C LYS A 133 22.30 14.77 -2.62
N GLU A 134 21.87 14.64 -1.37
CA GLU A 134 20.81 13.70 -1.02
C GLU A 134 19.50 14.10 -1.70
N ALA A 135 18.69 13.11 -2.09
CA ALA A 135 17.38 13.34 -2.68
C ALA A 135 16.33 12.47 -2.00
N GLU A 136 15.09 12.95 -2.04
CA GLU A 136 13.92 12.22 -1.61
C GLU A 136 12.93 12.15 -2.78
N GLN A 137 12.38 10.96 -3.03
CA GLN A 137 11.35 10.75 -4.03
C GLN A 137 10.19 9.96 -3.44
N SER A 138 8.99 10.54 -3.47
CA SER A 138 7.75 9.84 -3.14
C SER A 138 7.26 9.03 -4.32
N VAL A 139 6.96 7.76 -4.10
CA VAL A 139 6.50 6.82 -5.12
C VAL A 139 5.28 6.06 -4.61
N VAL A 140 4.21 6.04 -5.39
CA VAL A 140 3.04 5.20 -5.11
C VAL A 140 3.32 3.78 -5.61
N VAL A 141 3.57 2.84 -4.72
CA VAL A 141 3.78 1.42 -5.03
C VAL A 141 2.42 0.74 -5.17
N ASN A 142 2.11 0.23 -6.35
CA ASN A 142 0.79 -0.35 -6.63
C ASN A 142 0.70 -1.80 -6.17
N LEU A 143 -0.50 -2.23 -5.75
CA LEU A 143 -0.77 -3.61 -5.36
C LEU A 143 -0.39 -4.60 -6.48
N GLY A 144 0.39 -5.63 -6.13
CA GLY A 144 0.78 -6.71 -7.04
C GLY A 144 1.78 -6.32 -8.13
N GLU A 145 2.22 -5.06 -8.20
CA GLU A 145 3.20 -4.62 -9.18
C GLU A 145 4.59 -5.18 -8.85
N LYS A 146 5.08 -6.10 -9.69
CA LYS A 146 6.36 -6.77 -9.48
C LYS A 146 7.48 -6.07 -10.25
N ASN A 147 8.63 -5.96 -9.61
CA ASN A 147 9.90 -5.53 -10.19
C ASN A 147 9.82 -4.15 -10.85
N ARG A 148 9.03 -3.24 -10.28
CA ARG A 148 8.95 -1.87 -10.78
C ARG A 148 10.29 -1.19 -10.65
N LEU A 149 10.81 -0.65 -11.75
CA LEU A 149 12.02 0.16 -11.73
C LEU A 149 11.72 1.55 -11.15
N VAL A 150 12.39 1.90 -10.05
CA VAL A 150 12.37 3.24 -9.46
C VAL A 150 13.74 3.86 -9.71
N VAL A 151 13.80 4.87 -10.57
CA VAL A 151 15.04 5.59 -10.89
C VAL A 151 15.05 6.91 -10.13
N VAL A 152 16.05 7.10 -9.28
CA VAL A 152 16.28 8.36 -8.54
C VAL A 152 17.53 9.04 -9.10
N SER A 153 17.41 10.30 -9.49
CA SER A 153 18.54 11.09 -9.99
C SER A 153 19.12 11.99 -8.88
N LEU A 154 20.45 11.98 -8.71
CA LEU A 154 21.14 12.84 -7.74
C LEU A 154 21.98 13.91 -8.44
N ALA A 155 21.88 15.15 -7.96
CA ALA A 155 22.74 16.25 -8.42
C ALA A 155 24.12 16.17 -7.74
N PRO A 156 25.22 16.58 -8.40
CA PRO A 156 26.53 16.64 -7.76
C PRO A 156 26.56 17.61 -6.57
N SER A 157 27.31 17.26 -5.53
CA SER A 157 27.45 18.02 -4.27
C SER A 157 28.30 19.28 -4.38
N GLY A 158 28.72 19.67 -5.60
CA GLY A 158 29.69 20.75 -5.84
C GLY A 158 29.57 21.86 -4.81
N GLU A 159 30.67 22.11 -4.10
CA GLU A 159 30.79 23.17 -3.10
C GLU A 159 30.14 24.43 -3.65
N THR A 160 29.01 24.80 -3.07
CA THR A 160 28.50 26.14 -3.17
C THR A 160 28.45 26.65 -1.76
N THR A 161 29.28 27.66 -1.44
CA THR A 161 28.91 28.91 -0.72
C THR A 161 30.19 29.70 -0.35
N PRO A 162 30.23 31.07 -0.38
CA PRO A 162 29.35 32.05 -1.06
C PRO A 162 30.11 33.19 -1.79
N ALA A 163 29.57 33.74 -2.89
CA ALA A 163 29.76 35.15 -3.24
C ALA A 163 28.83 35.63 -4.38
N SER A 164 28.03 36.64 -4.04
CA SER A 164 27.61 37.77 -4.88
C SER A 164 26.97 37.49 -6.26
N ALA A 165 25.65 37.65 -6.31
CA ALA A 165 24.95 38.20 -7.48
C ALA A 165 23.79 39.10 -7.02
N ALA A 166 24.11 40.11 -6.21
CA ALA A 166 23.40 41.38 -6.22
C ALA A 166 24.24 42.39 -7.02
N ALA A 167 24.50 42.08 -8.29
CA ALA A 167 25.09 42.98 -9.28
C ALA A 167 25.01 42.33 -10.68
N ALA A 168 23.85 42.46 -11.32
CA ALA A 168 23.70 42.50 -12.76
C ALA A 168 22.25 42.96 -13.04
N ALA A 169 22.01 44.24 -12.75
CA ALA A 169 21.06 44.99 -13.52
C ALA A 169 21.68 45.18 -14.91
N ASP A 170 21.31 44.32 -15.85
CA ASP A 170 21.32 44.59 -17.29
C ASP A 170 20.39 43.57 -17.93
N ALA A 171 19.09 43.85 -17.81
CA ALA A 171 18.08 43.26 -18.67
C ALA A 171 18.27 43.88 -20.06
N GLU A 172 19.15 43.27 -20.86
CA GLU A 172 19.20 43.48 -22.31
C GLU A 172 17.81 43.14 -22.88
N LYS A 173 17.16 44.19 -23.36
CA LYS A 173 15.82 44.23 -23.95
C LYS A 173 15.73 43.28 -25.16
N PRO A 174 14.83 42.29 -25.17
CA PRO A 174 14.49 41.56 -26.40
C PRO A 174 13.89 42.52 -27.44
N PRO A 175 14.22 42.40 -28.74
CA PRO A 175 13.65 43.26 -29.76
C PRO A 175 12.13 43.11 -29.77
N ALA A 176 11.46 44.26 -29.81
CA ALA A 176 10.01 44.37 -29.85
C ALA A 176 9.45 43.62 -31.06
N LEU A 177 8.79 42.49 -30.81
CA LEU A 177 7.81 41.95 -31.74
C LEU A 177 6.65 42.94 -31.81
N ALA A 178 6.25 43.26 -33.04
CA ALA A 178 5.16 44.19 -33.36
C ALA A 178 3.86 43.88 -32.59
N PRO A 179 2.98 44.86 -32.35
CA PRO A 179 1.75 44.62 -31.60
C PRO A 179 0.84 43.71 -32.43
N LEU A 180 0.72 42.46 -32.01
CA LEU A 180 -0.49 41.68 -32.30
C LEU A 180 -1.64 42.39 -31.58
N GLY A 181 -2.76 42.55 -32.30
CA GLY A 181 -3.88 43.38 -31.90
C GLY A 181 -4.53 43.04 -30.55
N PRO A 182 -5.57 43.78 -30.14
CA PRO A 182 -6.21 43.63 -28.85
C PRO A 182 -6.60 42.17 -28.61
N VAL A 183 -5.94 41.53 -27.64
CA VAL A 183 -6.36 40.22 -27.14
C VAL A 183 -7.72 40.44 -26.47
N PRO A 184 -8.80 39.81 -26.96
CA PRO A 184 -10.09 39.90 -26.28
C PRO A 184 -9.93 39.35 -24.86
N ALA A 185 -10.40 40.11 -23.87
CA ALA A 185 -10.40 39.70 -22.47
C ALA A 185 -11.02 38.29 -22.32
N PRO A 186 -10.50 37.44 -21.41
CA PRO A 186 -11.10 36.14 -21.17
C PRO A 186 -12.57 36.32 -20.79
N PRO A 187 -13.49 35.47 -21.29
CA PRO A 187 -14.89 35.57 -20.93
C PRO A 187 -15.01 35.43 -19.41
N SER A 188 -15.66 36.41 -18.78
CA SER A 188 -16.06 36.35 -17.38
C SER A 188 -16.76 35.00 -17.15
N SER A 189 -16.25 34.25 -16.18
CA SER A 189 -16.79 32.93 -15.84
C SER A 189 -18.26 33.06 -15.43
N SER A 190 -19.17 32.70 -16.33
CA SER A 190 -20.56 32.47 -16.01
C SER A 190 -20.60 31.40 -14.92
N GLY A 191 -21.11 31.75 -13.73
CA GLY A 191 -21.19 30.84 -12.60
C GLY A 191 -21.80 29.51 -13.01
N PHE A 192 -21.09 28.42 -12.74
CA PHE A 192 -21.57 27.06 -12.99
C PHE A 192 -22.96 26.90 -12.34
N PRO A 193 -24.01 26.46 -13.07
CA PRO A 193 -25.35 26.37 -12.52
C PRO A 193 -25.44 25.17 -11.56
N ARG A 194 -25.11 25.39 -10.29
CA ARG A 194 -24.99 24.33 -9.25
C ARG A 194 -26.31 23.64 -8.92
N VAL A 195 -27.45 24.34 -9.08
CA VAL A 195 -28.79 23.83 -8.73
C VAL A 195 -29.28 22.69 -9.66
N PRO A 196 -29.25 22.80 -11.00
CA PRO A 196 -29.62 21.68 -11.87
C PRO A 196 -28.68 20.47 -11.72
N VAL A 197 -27.40 20.69 -11.38
CA VAL A 197 -26.43 19.60 -11.11
C VAL A 197 -26.77 18.85 -9.83
N ALA A 198 -27.16 19.55 -8.75
CA ALA A 198 -27.60 18.92 -7.51
C ALA A 198 -28.88 18.08 -7.69
N ILE A 199 -29.83 18.57 -8.50
CA ILE A 199 -31.06 17.83 -8.84
C ILE A 199 -30.74 16.58 -9.66
N GLY A 200 -29.84 16.68 -10.65
CA GLY A 200 -29.40 15.53 -11.46
C GLY A 200 -28.73 14.44 -10.61
N LEU A 201 -27.84 14.80 -9.70
CA LEU A 201 -27.19 13.85 -8.79
C LEU A 201 -28.17 13.19 -7.81
N GLY A 202 -29.16 13.93 -7.32
CA GLY A 202 -30.21 13.38 -6.47
C GLY A 202 -31.06 12.30 -7.15
N ALA A 203 -31.40 12.49 -8.44
CA ALA A 203 -32.16 11.50 -9.20
C ALA A 203 -31.37 10.21 -9.45
N VAL A 204 -30.07 10.31 -9.75
CA VAL A 204 -29.19 9.14 -9.92
C VAL A 204 -29.09 8.33 -8.63
N ALA A 205 -28.92 9.01 -7.48
CA ALA A 205 -28.82 8.34 -6.18
C ALA A 205 -30.08 7.54 -5.81
N LEU A 206 -31.27 8.03 -6.15
CA LEU A 206 -32.52 7.32 -5.90
C LEU A 206 -32.69 6.09 -6.83
N GLY A 207 -32.27 6.20 -8.09
CA GLY A 207 -32.31 5.09 -9.04
C GLY A 207 -31.37 3.94 -8.67
N THR A 208 -30.15 4.25 -8.25
CA THR A 208 -29.17 3.23 -7.83
C THR A 208 -29.52 2.60 -6.47
N LEU A 209 -30.10 3.37 -5.54
CA LEU A 209 -30.57 2.86 -4.26
C LEU A 209 -31.72 1.86 -4.44
N GLY A 210 -32.71 2.16 -5.29
CA GLY A 210 -33.80 1.24 -5.60
C GLY A 210 -33.30 -0.09 -6.17
N THR A 211 -32.32 -0.03 -7.08
CA THR A 211 -31.72 -1.23 -7.67
C THR A 211 -30.94 -2.06 -6.65
N SER A 212 -30.21 -1.42 -5.72
CA SER A 212 -29.49 -2.13 -4.65
C SER A 212 -30.42 -2.85 -3.68
N ILE A 213 -31.56 -2.25 -3.34
CA ILE A 213 -32.55 -2.84 -2.44
C ILE A 213 -33.19 -4.06 -3.10
N PHE A 214 -33.56 -3.94 -4.38
CA PHE A 214 -34.15 -5.04 -5.14
C PHE A 214 -33.17 -6.23 -5.26
N LEU A 215 -31.94 -5.97 -5.70
CA LEU A 215 -30.92 -7.01 -5.89
C LEU A 215 -30.50 -7.66 -4.56
N GLY A 216 -30.44 -6.88 -3.48
CA GLY A 216 -30.11 -7.38 -2.15
C GLY A 216 -31.20 -8.27 -1.54
N LEU A 217 -32.48 -7.98 -1.80
CA LEU A 217 -33.60 -8.81 -1.33
C LEU A 217 -33.69 -10.12 -2.10
N ASP A 218 -33.53 -10.08 -3.42
CA ASP A 218 -33.50 -11.25 -4.31
C ASP A 218 -32.37 -12.22 -3.90
N ALA A 219 -31.14 -11.69 -3.74
CA ALA A 219 -29.99 -12.49 -3.33
C ALA A 219 -30.13 -13.11 -1.92
N ARG A 220 -30.84 -12.45 -1.00
CA ARG A 220 -31.13 -13.00 0.34
C ARG A 220 -32.17 -14.10 0.31
N GLY A 221 -33.14 -14.02 -0.59
CA GLY A 221 -34.11 -15.09 -0.88
C GLY A 221 -33.40 -16.33 -1.42
N ASP A 222 -32.60 -16.18 -2.46
CA ASP A 222 -31.80 -17.26 -3.06
C ASP A 222 -30.87 -17.92 -2.02
N LEU A 223 -30.29 -17.13 -1.11
CA LEU A 223 -29.44 -17.64 -0.03
C LEU A 223 -30.24 -18.43 1.02
N ALA A 224 -31.48 -18.04 1.32
CA ALA A 224 -32.35 -18.78 2.23
C ALA A 224 -32.78 -20.12 1.62
N ASP A 225 -33.13 -20.12 0.33
CA ASP A 225 -33.49 -21.32 -0.42
C ASP A 225 -32.30 -22.29 -0.51
N LEU A 226 -31.09 -21.81 -0.81
CA LEU A 226 -29.90 -22.66 -0.81
C LEU A 226 -29.56 -23.24 0.56
N ARG A 227 -29.75 -22.49 1.65
CA ARG A 227 -29.54 -23.01 3.01
C ARG A 227 -30.52 -24.12 3.38
N SER A 228 -31.73 -24.07 2.84
CA SER A 228 -32.76 -25.10 3.04
C SER A 228 -32.53 -26.36 2.19
N SER A 229 -31.69 -26.28 1.16
CA SER A 229 -31.34 -27.42 0.31
C SER A 229 -30.44 -28.44 1.01
N ALA A 230 -30.44 -29.69 0.53
CA ALA A 230 -29.59 -30.77 1.05
C ALA A 230 -28.09 -30.41 1.07
N CYS A 231 -27.68 -29.58 0.12
CA CYS A 231 -26.33 -29.06 -0.02
C CYS A 231 -25.97 -28.01 1.05
N GLY A 232 -26.90 -27.08 1.32
CA GLY A 232 -26.75 -26.06 2.36
C GLY A 232 -26.76 -26.65 3.77
N ALA A 233 -27.59 -27.67 4.00
CA ALA A 233 -27.63 -28.41 5.25
C ALA A 233 -26.35 -29.24 5.50
N ALA A 234 -25.75 -29.78 4.45
CA ALA A 234 -24.51 -30.56 4.52
C ALA A 234 -23.22 -29.73 4.46
N GLY A 235 -23.31 -28.42 4.17
CA GLY A 235 -22.15 -27.53 4.06
C GLY A 235 -21.22 -27.84 2.88
N THR A 236 -21.70 -28.54 1.86
CA THR A 236 -20.89 -29.10 0.76
C THR A 236 -21.13 -28.43 -0.59
N CYS A 237 -21.64 -27.18 -0.59
CA CYS A 237 -21.99 -26.53 -1.85
C CYS A 237 -20.80 -26.15 -2.70
N GLY A 238 -20.86 -26.60 -3.96
CA GLY A 238 -19.86 -26.33 -4.99
C GLY A 238 -19.85 -24.87 -5.41
N ASP A 239 -18.68 -24.42 -5.86
CA ASP A 239 -18.39 -23.01 -6.14
C ASP A 239 -19.41 -22.36 -7.09
N GLY A 240 -19.84 -23.06 -8.15
CA GLY A 240 -20.81 -22.55 -9.12
C GLY A 240 -22.20 -22.21 -8.56
N ALA A 241 -22.64 -22.86 -7.48
CA ALA A 241 -23.93 -22.57 -6.84
C ALA A 241 -23.87 -21.32 -5.93
N THR A 242 -22.67 -20.94 -5.47
CA THR A 242 -22.47 -19.81 -4.55
C THR A 242 -21.91 -18.57 -5.25
N ASP A 243 -21.25 -18.73 -6.40
CA ASP A 243 -20.59 -17.64 -7.12
C ASP A 243 -21.58 -16.58 -7.62
N GLY A 244 -22.69 -17.00 -8.23
CA GLY A 244 -23.74 -16.08 -8.70
C GLY A 244 -24.34 -15.20 -7.59
N ILE A 245 -24.50 -15.75 -6.38
CA ILE A 245 -25.01 -15.02 -5.21
C ILE A 245 -23.96 -14.06 -4.66
N ARG A 246 -22.70 -14.49 -4.59
CA ARG A 246 -21.58 -13.62 -4.16
C ARG A 246 -21.44 -12.42 -5.09
N THR A 247 -21.50 -12.62 -6.41
CA THR A 247 -21.43 -11.52 -7.38
C THR A 247 -22.59 -10.54 -7.20
N ARG A 248 -23.83 -11.02 -7.02
CA ARG A 248 -25.00 -10.15 -6.81
C ARG A 248 -24.90 -9.34 -5.52
N LEU A 249 -24.43 -9.94 -4.42
CA LEU A 249 -24.22 -9.23 -3.15
C LEU A 249 -23.13 -8.16 -3.25
N VAL A 250 -22.00 -8.46 -3.91
CA VAL A 250 -20.93 -7.48 -4.14
C VAL A 250 -21.43 -6.31 -5.00
N VAL A 251 -22.20 -6.58 -6.06
CA VAL A 251 -22.79 -5.53 -6.90
C VAL A 251 -23.77 -4.67 -6.11
N ALA A 252 -24.60 -5.27 -5.25
CA ALA A 252 -25.53 -4.54 -4.39
C ALA A 252 -24.80 -3.59 -3.42
N ASP A 253 -23.70 -4.04 -2.80
CA ASP A 253 -22.92 -3.21 -1.86
C ASP A 253 -22.19 -2.05 -2.56
N VAL A 254 -21.67 -2.27 -3.77
CA VAL A 254 -21.07 -1.20 -4.59
C VAL A 254 -22.10 -0.14 -4.99
N LEU A 255 -23.30 -0.57 -5.39
CA LEU A 255 -24.40 0.34 -5.72
C LEU A 255 -24.89 1.12 -4.49
N LEU A 256 -24.90 0.50 -3.31
CA LEU A 256 -25.26 1.17 -2.06
C LEU A 256 -24.22 2.25 -1.70
N GLY A 257 -22.93 1.92 -1.77
CA GLY A 257 -21.84 2.85 -1.48
C GLY A 257 -21.83 4.06 -2.42
N THR A 258 -22.00 3.82 -3.73
CA THR A 258 -22.09 4.90 -4.73
C THR A 258 -23.31 5.80 -4.52
N SER A 259 -24.46 5.23 -4.13
CA SER A 259 -25.67 6.00 -3.80
C SER A 259 -25.47 6.95 -2.62
N ILE A 260 -24.78 6.48 -1.56
CA ILE A 260 -24.50 7.30 -0.37
C ILE A 260 -23.60 8.49 -0.73
N VAL A 261 -22.53 8.24 -1.50
CA VAL A 261 -21.61 9.31 -1.93
C VAL A 261 -22.32 10.33 -2.82
N ALA A 262 -23.14 9.86 -3.77
CA ALA A 262 -23.92 10.74 -4.66
C ALA A 262 -24.93 11.60 -3.88
N ALA A 263 -25.63 11.01 -2.90
CA ALA A 263 -26.57 11.75 -2.04
C ALA A 263 -25.85 12.80 -1.18
N ALA A 264 -24.70 12.45 -0.58
CA ALA A 264 -23.91 13.39 0.21
C ALA A 264 -23.40 14.57 -0.63
N ALA A 265 -22.93 14.31 -1.86
CA ALA A 265 -22.51 15.35 -2.79
C ALA A 265 -23.68 16.26 -3.22
N ALA A 266 -24.87 15.69 -3.50
CA ALA A 266 -26.06 16.45 -3.84
C ALA A 266 -26.50 17.38 -2.69
N VAL A 267 -26.50 16.88 -1.45
CA VAL A 267 -26.82 17.67 -0.25
C VAL A 267 -25.79 18.79 -0.03
N TRP A 268 -24.50 18.49 -0.17
CA TRP A 268 -23.43 19.48 -0.02
C TRP A 268 -23.53 20.60 -1.07
N LEU A 269 -23.77 20.26 -2.33
CA LEU A 269 -23.97 21.23 -3.40
C LEU A 269 -25.22 22.08 -3.21
N TRP A 270 -26.29 21.52 -2.64
CA TRP A 270 -27.51 22.25 -2.32
C TRP A 270 -27.31 23.25 -1.17
N LEU A 271 -26.62 22.83 -0.10
CA LEU A 271 -26.37 23.67 1.09
C LEU A 271 -25.29 24.75 0.85
N SER A 272 -24.34 24.50 -0.04
CA SER A 272 -23.27 25.45 -0.40
C SER A 272 -23.69 26.41 -1.53
N ALA A 273 -24.91 26.27 -2.05
CA ALA A 273 -25.48 27.27 -2.94
C ALA A 273 -25.70 28.56 -2.13
N PRO A 274 -25.11 29.72 -2.54
CA PRO A 274 -25.34 30.97 -1.85
C PRO A 274 -26.84 31.26 -1.79
N GLY A 275 -27.31 31.61 -0.59
CA GLY A 275 -28.73 31.84 -0.32
C GLY A 275 -29.34 32.82 -1.33
N ARG A 276 -30.56 32.49 -1.76
CA ARG A 276 -31.40 33.40 -2.56
C ARG A 276 -31.63 34.71 -1.84
#